data_AF-A0A429KIL8-F1
#
_entry.id   AF-A0A429KIL8-F1
#
_cell.length_a   1.000
_cell.length_b   1.000
_cell.length_c   1.000
_cell.angle_alpha   90.00
_cell.angle_beta   90.00
_cell.angle_gamma   90.00
#
_symmetry.space_group_name_H-M   'P 1'
#
loop_
_entity.id
_entity.type
_entity.pdbx_description
1 polymer ?
#
loop_
_entity_poly.entity_id
_entity_poly.type
_entity_poly.pdbx_seq_one_letter_code
_entity_poly.pdbx_strand_id
1 'polypeptide(L)'
;MKSKLCIILLSLLTVACSQVRPQKHGITEADITQAYEASLYAQFNQLYYTKFLYKAAYNEANKVTETNDQLLSYATFLMYTINTTYDSLNIKLNDDLDLMASGKKSKMSIDALDSLCVSNKYIEKYIKLKGKSGSEISAKAKELSKEALVLQPKIEKIIMKTDSPLNDIECKKLI
;
A
#
# COMPACT_ATOMS: atom_id res chain seq x y z
N MET A 1 -53.90 -6.95 -47.36
CA MET A 1 -52.92 -7.88 -46.76
C MET A 1 -51.48 -7.32 -46.83
N LYS A 2 -51.16 -6.21 -46.13
CA LYS A 2 -49.78 -5.64 -46.14
C LYS A 2 -49.20 -5.31 -44.76
N SER A 3 -49.95 -5.51 -43.67
CA SER A 3 -49.52 -5.12 -42.31
C SER A 3 -48.97 -6.27 -41.45
N LYS A 4 -49.12 -7.54 -41.87
CA LYS A 4 -48.67 -8.70 -41.08
C LYS A 4 -47.24 -9.17 -41.38
N LEU A 5 -46.60 -8.65 -42.44
CA LEU A 5 -45.23 -9.02 -42.80
C LEU A 5 -44.14 -8.21 -42.07
N CYS A 6 -44.45 -7.00 -41.59
CA CYS A 6 -43.46 -6.16 -40.90
C CYS A 6 -43.17 -6.59 -39.46
N ILE A 7 -44.10 -7.29 -38.80
CA ILE A 7 -43.94 -7.68 -37.39
C ILE A 7 -42.97 -8.88 -37.27
N ILE A 8 -42.90 -9.75 -38.29
CA ILE A 8 -42.02 -10.93 -38.27
C ILE A 8 -40.55 -10.55 -38.54
N LEU A 9 -40.30 -9.47 -39.29
CA LEU A 9 -38.94 -8.97 -39.57
C LEU A 9 -38.30 -8.25 -38.36
N LEU A 10 -39.09 -7.61 -37.50
CA LEU A 10 -38.59 -6.94 -36.30
C LEU A 10 -38.23 -7.91 -35.17
N SER A 11 -38.88 -9.07 -35.10
CA SER A 11 -38.59 -10.10 -34.08
C SER A 11 -37.31 -10.92 -34.35
N LEU A 12 -36.74 -10.85 -35.55
CA LEU A 12 -35.50 -11.55 -35.91
C LEU A 12 -34.23 -10.75 -35.58
N LEU A 13 -34.35 -9.43 -35.40
CA LEU A 13 -33.21 -8.55 -35.07
C LEU A 13 -32.83 -8.56 -33.58
N THR A 14 -33.71 -9.04 -32.70
CA THR A 14 -33.44 -9.10 -31.24
C THR A 14 -32.71 -10.38 -30.79
N VAL A 15 -32.52 -11.36 -31.68
CA VAL A 15 -31.82 -12.62 -31.37
C VAL A 15 -30.31 -12.54 -31.65
N ALA A 16 -29.84 -11.47 -32.30
CA ALA A 16 -28.42 -11.32 -32.64
C ALA A 16 -27.53 -10.76 -31.49
N CYS A 17 -28.13 -10.27 -30.39
CA CYS A 17 -27.37 -9.75 -29.25
C CYS A 17 -27.33 -10.68 -28.03
N SER A 18 -28.02 -11.83 -28.05
CA SER A 18 -28.08 -12.75 -26.90
C SER A 18 -27.10 -13.93 -26.97
N GLN A 19 -26.24 -14.00 -27.99
CA GLN A 19 -25.23 -15.05 -28.14
C GLN A 19 -23.79 -14.52 -28.20
N VAL A 20 -23.45 -13.49 -27.41
CA VAL A 20 -22.05 -13.37 -26.99
C VAL A 20 -21.79 -14.53 -26.05
N ARG A 21 -21.36 -15.68 -26.60
CA ARG A 21 -20.75 -16.75 -25.81
C ARG A 21 -19.74 -16.06 -24.90
N PRO A 22 -19.73 -16.31 -23.57
CA PRO A 22 -18.70 -15.75 -22.72
C PRO A 22 -17.37 -16.19 -23.33
N GLN A 23 -16.64 -15.24 -23.91
CA GLN A 23 -15.28 -15.49 -24.32
C GLN A 23 -14.57 -15.81 -23.01
N LYS A 24 -14.27 -17.09 -22.78
CA LYS A 24 -13.31 -17.50 -21.77
C LYS A 24 -11.95 -16.99 -22.22
N HIS A 25 -11.70 -15.69 -22.07
CA HIS A 25 -10.34 -15.20 -21.99
C HIS A 25 -9.77 -15.85 -20.74
N GLY A 26 -8.89 -16.82 -20.93
CA GLY A 26 -8.11 -17.36 -19.82
C GLY A 26 -7.32 -16.22 -19.18
N ILE A 27 -7.14 -16.27 -17.87
CA ILE A 27 -6.31 -15.30 -17.15
C ILE A 27 -4.90 -15.41 -17.72
N THR A 28 -4.36 -14.30 -18.21
CA THR A 28 -3.00 -14.19 -18.74
C THR A 28 -2.03 -13.70 -17.65
N GLU A 29 -0.73 -13.86 -17.89
CA GLU A 29 0.31 -13.28 -17.04
C GLU A 29 0.23 -11.74 -16.99
N ALA A 30 -0.20 -11.10 -18.08
CA ALA A 30 -0.42 -9.66 -18.13
C ALA A 30 -1.58 -9.24 -17.21
N ASP A 31 -2.67 -10.01 -17.17
CA ASP A 31 -3.79 -9.75 -16.25
C ASP A 31 -3.36 -9.87 -14.79
N ILE A 32 -2.54 -10.89 -14.48
CA ILE A 32 -1.99 -11.10 -13.12
C ILE A 32 -1.08 -9.93 -12.72
N THR A 33 -0.18 -9.51 -13.63
CA THR A 33 0.72 -8.37 -13.40
C THR A 33 -0.07 -7.10 -13.13
N GLN A 34 -1.09 -6.83 -13.95
CA GLN A 34 -1.95 -5.66 -13.79
C GLN A 34 -2.72 -5.70 -12.45
N ALA A 35 -3.18 -6.87 -12.02
CA ALA A 35 -3.86 -7.02 -10.73
C ALA A 35 -2.91 -6.74 -9.56
N TYR A 36 -1.67 -7.20 -9.61
CA TYR A 36 -0.67 -6.89 -8.58
C TYR A 36 -0.28 -5.41 -8.57
N GLU A 37 -0.14 -4.78 -9.74
CA GLU A 37 0.10 -3.33 -9.82
C GLU A 37 -1.06 -2.54 -9.22
N ALA A 38 -2.30 -2.90 -9.54
CA ALA A 38 -3.49 -2.27 -8.96
C ALA A 38 -3.55 -2.47 -7.44
N SER A 39 -3.23 -3.67 -6.95
CA SER A 39 -3.12 -3.98 -5.52
C SER A 39 -2.07 -3.10 -4.83
N LEU A 40 -0.90 -2.91 -5.47
CA LEU A 40 0.15 -2.05 -4.93
C LEU A 40 -0.32 -0.60 -4.77
N TYR A 41 -0.96 -0.03 -5.79
CA TYR A 41 -1.49 1.34 -5.71
C TYR A 41 -2.65 1.47 -4.70
N ALA A 42 -3.47 0.43 -4.54
CA ALA A 42 -4.49 0.40 -3.50
C ALA A 42 -3.88 0.42 -2.09
N GLN A 43 -2.80 -0.33 -1.87
CA GLN A 43 -2.04 -0.31 -0.62
C GLN A 43 -1.40 1.06 -0.36
N PHE A 44 -0.90 1.73 -1.41
CA PHE A 44 -0.37 3.09 -1.28
C PHE A 44 -1.44 4.11 -0.86
N ASN A 45 -2.66 4.00 -1.40
CA ASN A 45 -3.78 4.82 -0.94
C ASN A 45 -4.13 4.52 0.52
N GLN A 46 -4.11 3.26 0.93
CA GLN A 46 -4.34 2.87 2.32
C GLN A 46 -3.26 3.42 3.26
N LEU A 47 -1.99 3.42 2.86
CA LEU A 47 -0.92 4.09 3.58
C LEU A 47 -1.17 5.59 3.72
N TYR A 48 -1.55 6.25 2.63
CA TYR A 48 -1.82 7.69 2.64
C TYR A 48 -2.90 8.06 3.67
N TYR A 49 -4.01 7.32 3.72
CA TYR A 49 -5.06 7.57 4.71
C TYR A 49 -4.62 7.26 6.15
N THR A 50 -3.84 6.20 6.34
CA THR A 50 -3.38 5.79 7.69
C THR A 50 -2.21 6.63 8.21
N LYS A 51 -1.54 7.41 7.35
CA LYS A 51 -0.47 8.35 7.73
C LYS A 51 -0.86 9.25 8.90
N PHE A 52 -2.04 9.86 8.85
CA PHE A 52 -2.50 10.79 9.89
C PHE A 52 -2.79 10.09 11.21
N LEU A 53 -3.28 8.84 11.15
CA LEU A 53 -3.48 8.00 12.32
C LEU A 53 -2.14 7.65 12.98
N TYR A 54 -1.14 7.23 12.19
CA TYR A 54 0.18 6.92 12.73
C TYR A 54 0.94 8.15 13.21
N LYS A 55 0.75 9.32 12.59
CA LYS A 55 1.26 10.59 13.11
C LYS A 55 0.67 10.91 14.49
N ALA A 56 -0.65 10.81 14.64
CA ALA A 56 -1.32 11.04 15.93
C ALA A 56 -0.83 10.04 16.98
N ALA A 57 -0.82 8.74 16.63
CA ALA A 57 -0.32 7.69 17.49
C ALA A 57 1.17 7.89 17.87
N TYR A 58 2.00 8.35 16.94
CA TYR A 58 3.39 8.73 17.23
C TYR A 58 3.44 9.80 18.30
N ASN A 59 2.67 10.87 18.16
CA ASN A 59 2.70 11.99 19.11
C ASN A 59 2.18 11.59 20.50
N GLU A 60 1.17 10.73 20.54
CA GLU A 60 0.45 10.39 21.78
C GLU A 60 0.95 9.11 22.47
N ALA A 61 1.74 8.27 21.80
CA ALA A 61 2.26 7.02 22.38
C ALA A 61 3.22 7.28 23.54
N ASN A 62 2.66 7.36 24.75
CA ASN A 62 3.36 7.53 26.02
C ASN A 62 3.09 6.38 27.01
N LYS A 63 2.13 5.51 26.71
CA LYS A 63 1.81 4.30 27.47
C LYS A 63 1.47 3.14 26.55
N VAL A 64 1.72 1.92 27.02
CA VAL A 64 1.29 0.69 26.35
C VAL A 64 -0.23 0.59 26.49
N THR A 65 -0.92 0.45 25.36
CA THR A 65 -2.37 0.27 25.31
C THR A 65 -2.72 -0.78 24.28
N GLU A 66 -3.89 -1.40 24.44
CA GLU A 66 -4.43 -2.31 23.45
C GLU A 66 -4.59 -1.64 22.07
N THR A 67 -5.02 -0.37 22.04
CA THR A 67 -5.12 0.41 20.80
C THR A 67 -3.77 0.50 20.10
N ASN A 68 -2.70 0.86 20.81
CA ASN A 68 -1.37 0.96 20.22
C ASN A 68 -0.81 -0.43 19.84
N ASP A 69 -1.18 -1.50 20.54
CA ASP A 69 -0.83 -2.87 20.16
C ASP A 69 -1.49 -3.30 18.83
N GLN A 70 -2.76 -2.92 18.63
CA GLN A 70 -3.44 -3.14 17.35
C GLN A 70 -2.85 -2.27 16.23
N LEU A 71 -2.53 -1.01 16.52
CA LEU A 71 -1.85 -0.12 15.56
C LEU A 71 -0.46 -0.64 15.18
N LEU A 72 0.31 -1.19 16.11
CA LEU A 72 1.60 -1.83 15.81
C LEU A 72 1.41 -3.04 14.89
N SER A 73 0.44 -3.89 15.21
CA SER A 73 0.12 -5.09 14.42
C SER A 73 -0.31 -4.69 13.00
N TYR A 74 -1.09 -3.64 12.87
CA TYR A 74 -1.55 -3.13 11.58
C TYR A 74 -0.42 -2.47 10.76
N ALA A 75 0.43 -1.66 11.40
CA ALA A 75 1.57 -1.00 10.75
C ALA A 75 2.55 -2.01 10.16
N THR A 76 2.90 -3.01 10.97
CA THR A 76 3.82 -4.08 10.57
C THR A 76 3.22 -4.97 9.47
N PHE A 77 1.92 -5.25 9.53
CA PHE A 77 1.21 -5.99 8.48
C PHE A 77 1.15 -5.22 7.16
N LEU A 78 0.89 -3.91 7.18
CA LEU A 78 0.91 -3.07 5.96
C LEU A 78 2.25 -3.18 5.25
N MET A 79 3.35 -3.03 5.99
CA MET A 79 4.69 -3.14 5.41
C MET A 79 4.96 -4.52 4.79
N TYR A 80 4.56 -5.58 5.50
CA TYR A 80 4.65 -6.95 4.99
C TYR A 80 3.88 -7.14 3.67
N THR A 81 2.64 -6.64 3.59
CA THR A 81 1.83 -6.76 2.38
C THR A 81 2.41 -6.00 1.20
N ILE A 82 3.00 -4.83 1.43
CA ILE A 82 3.68 -4.05 0.40
C ILE A 82 4.88 -4.83 -0.12
N ASN A 83 5.75 -5.30 0.78
CA ASN A 83 6.92 -6.07 0.36
C ASN A 83 6.53 -7.32 -0.44
N THR A 84 5.51 -8.05 0.02
CA THR A 84 4.97 -9.24 -0.67
C THR A 84 4.41 -8.90 -2.06
N THR A 85 3.76 -7.73 -2.20
CA THR A 85 3.21 -7.28 -3.49
C THR A 85 4.32 -6.87 -4.46
N TYR A 86 5.37 -6.23 -3.95
CA TYR A 86 6.60 -5.97 -4.69
C TYR A 86 7.24 -7.27 -5.19
N ASP A 87 7.42 -8.25 -4.30
CA ASP A 87 7.97 -9.57 -4.66
C ASP A 87 7.11 -10.28 -5.71
N SER A 88 5.77 -10.16 -5.61
CA SER A 88 4.82 -10.72 -6.59
C SER A 88 4.90 -10.05 -7.97
N LEU A 89 5.36 -8.80 -8.03
CA LEU A 89 5.68 -8.08 -9.27
C LEU A 89 7.09 -8.37 -9.78
N ASN A 90 7.84 -9.25 -9.12
CA ASN A 90 9.25 -9.53 -9.37
C ASN A 90 10.12 -8.25 -9.27
N ILE A 91 9.78 -7.35 -8.34
CA ILE A 91 10.51 -6.11 -8.07
C ILE A 91 10.88 -6.09 -6.60
N LYS A 92 12.16 -5.86 -6.28
CA LYS A 92 12.55 -5.65 -4.88
C LYS A 92 12.23 -4.23 -4.47
N LEU A 93 11.50 -4.06 -3.35
CA LEU A 93 11.20 -2.73 -2.81
C LEU A 93 12.47 -1.89 -2.63
N ASN A 94 13.56 -2.49 -2.13
CA ASN A 94 14.83 -1.79 -1.99
C ASN A 94 15.36 -1.22 -3.32
N ASP A 95 15.23 -1.96 -4.43
CA ASP A 95 15.72 -1.52 -5.73
C ASP A 95 14.84 -0.38 -6.29
N ASP A 96 13.53 -0.44 -6.05
CA ASP A 96 12.60 0.64 -6.41
C ASP A 96 12.89 1.94 -5.62
N LEU A 97 13.27 1.81 -4.34
CA LEU A 97 13.78 2.95 -3.55
C LEU A 97 15.08 3.53 -4.12
N ASP A 98 15.96 2.73 -4.73
CA ASP A 98 17.16 3.24 -5.41
C ASP A 98 16.83 4.02 -6.67
N LEU A 99 15.80 3.58 -7.42
CA LEU A 99 15.28 4.33 -8.56
C LEU A 99 14.78 5.71 -8.11
N MET A 100 13.95 5.74 -7.07
CA MET A 100 13.44 6.98 -6.50
C MET A 100 14.56 7.91 -6.01
N ALA A 101 15.54 7.37 -5.27
CA ALA A 101 16.70 8.13 -4.78
C ALA A 101 17.54 8.75 -5.91
N SER A 102 17.51 8.14 -7.08
CA SER A 102 18.25 8.57 -8.28
C SER A 102 17.42 9.44 -9.23
N GLY A 103 16.19 9.81 -8.85
CA GLY A 103 15.27 10.57 -9.71
C GLY A 103 14.75 9.80 -10.92
N LYS A 104 14.86 8.46 -10.90
CA LYS A 104 14.33 7.58 -11.95
C LYS A 104 12.90 7.18 -11.63
N LYS A 105 12.18 6.69 -12.65
CA LYS A 105 10.81 6.21 -12.52
C LYS A 105 10.76 5.06 -11.51
N SER A 106 10.04 5.29 -10.41
CA SER A 106 9.76 4.32 -9.35
C SER A 106 8.27 3.98 -9.35
N LYS A 107 7.90 2.79 -8.88
CA LYS A 107 6.49 2.46 -8.60
C LYS A 107 6.01 3.15 -7.33
N MET A 108 6.88 3.26 -6.32
CA MET A 108 6.62 4.02 -5.10
C MET A 108 6.33 5.49 -5.44
N SER A 109 5.35 6.10 -4.75
CA SER A 109 5.12 7.55 -4.79
C SER A 109 5.75 8.21 -3.57
N ILE A 110 6.02 9.53 -3.65
CA ILE A 110 6.51 10.30 -2.50
C ILE A 110 5.51 10.25 -1.34
N ASP A 111 4.21 10.31 -1.61
CA ASP A 111 3.17 10.23 -0.57
C ASP A 111 3.16 8.87 0.15
N ALA A 112 3.32 7.78 -0.61
CA ALA A 112 3.41 6.44 -0.04
C ALA A 112 4.70 6.30 0.77
N LEU A 113 5.82 6.84 0.27
CA LEU A 113 7.09 6.86 0.98
C LEU A 113 7.02 7.65 2.31
N ASP A 114 6.40 8.83 2.29
CA ASP A 114 6.17 9.65 3.49
C ASP A 114 5.31 8.90 4.51
N SER A 115 4.25 8.23 4.04
CA SER A 115 3.35 7.43 4.87
C SER A 115 4.06 6.22 5.51
N LEU A 116 4.89 5.51 4.73
CA LEU A 116 5.74 4.42 5.25
C LEU A 116 6.70 4.94 6.31
N CYS A 117 7.36 6.07 6.05
CA CYS A 117 8.30 6.71 6.96
C CYS A 117 7.63 7.06 8.30
N VAL A 118 6.43 7.66 8.27
CA VAL A 118 5.64 7.97 9.48
C VAL A 118 5.26 6.69 10.24
N SER A 119 4.78 5.66 9.54
CA SER A 119 4.38 4.39 10.15
C SER A 119 5.58 3.69 10.82
N ASN A 120 6.73 3.67 10.16
CA ASN A 120 7.97 3.09 10.69
C ASN A 120 8.48 3.85 11.93
N LYS A 121 8.43 5.19 11.93
CA LYS A 121 8.76 5.96 13.13
C LYS A 121 7.84 5.63 14.30
N TYR A 122 6.54 5.42 14.04
CA TYR A 122 5.61 4.92 15.06
C TYR A 122 6.00 3.53 15.58
N ILE A 123 6.28 2.58 14.67
CA ILE A 123 6.76 1.23 15.04
C ILE A 123 7.97 1.34 15.96
N GLU A 124 8.98 2.12 15.58
CA GLU A 124 10.21 2.30 16.36
C GLU A 124 9.93 2.87 17.74
N LYS A 125 9.15 3.95 17.82
CA LYS A 125 8.80 4.61 19.10
C LYS A 125 8.04 3.66 20.01
N TYR A 126 7.05 2.95 19.49
CA TYR A 126 6.19 2.10 20.29
C TYR A 126 6.89 0.81 20.76
N ILE A 127 7.78 0.22 19.94
CA ILE A 127 8.63 -0.90 20.37
C ILE A 127 9.56 -0.48 21.51
N LYS A 128 10.19 0.71 21.41
CA LYS A 128 11.01 1.25 22.50
C LYS A 128 10.19 1.43 23.78
N LEU A 129 8.95 1.88 23.66
CA LEU A 129 8.03 2.03 24.79
C LEU A 129 7.69 0.68 25.45
N LYS A 130 7.31 -0.33 24.66
CA LYS A 130 7.04 -1.70 25.17
C LYS A 130 8.26 -2.32 25.83
N GLY A 131 9.45 -2.12 25.27
CA GLY A 131 10.71 -2.56 25.88
C GLY A 131 10.96 -1.95 27.25
N LYS A 132 10.66 -0.64 27.42
CA LYS A 132 10.80 0.06 28.71
C LYS A 132 9.77 -0.38 29.76
N SER A 133 8.56 -0.76 29.34
CA SER A 133 7.51 -1.21 30.25
C SER A 133 7.60 -2.70 30.61
N GLY A 134 8.54 -3.45 30.04
CA GLY A 134 8.62 -4.91 30.18
C GLY A 134 7.46 -5.65 29.49
N SER A 135 6.73 -4.98 28.60
CA SER A 135 5.60 -5.58 27.89
C SER A 135 6.09 -6.43 26.73
N GLU A 136 5.55 -7.65 26.61
CA GLU A 136 5.91 -8.54 25.53
C GLU A 136 5.45 -8.00 24.15
N ILE A 137 6.28 -8.25 23.15
CA ILE A 137 5.97 -8.05 21.74
C ILE A 137 5.87 -9.45 21.13
N SER A 138 4.77 -9.74 20.43
CA SER A 138 4.62 -11.04 19.78
C SER A 138 5.76 -11.29 18.79
N ALA A 139 6.19 -12.55 18.66
CA ALA A 139 7.30 -12.92 17.77
C ALA A 139 7.08 -12.41 16.33
N LYS A 140 5.85 -12.55 15.82
CA LYS A 140 5.44 -12.05 14.51
C LYS A 140 5.57 -10.53 14.40
N ALA A 141 5.05 -9.77 15.36
CA ALA A 141 5.18 -8.31 15.34
C ALA A 141 6.65 -7.88 15.41
N LYS A 142 7.47 -8.59 16.20
CA LYS A 142 8.92 -8.32 16.32
C LYS A 142 9.65 -8.53 14.99
N GLU A 143 9.38 -9.63 14.29
CA GLU A 143 9.97 -9.93 12.98
C GLU A 143 9.58 -8.90 11.93
N LEU A 144 8.28 -8.66 11.75
CA LEU A 144 7.78 -7.71 10.77
C LEU A 144 8.23 -6.27 11.06
N SER A 145 8.35 -5.91 12.34
CA SER A 145 8.92 -4.62 12.73
C SER A 145 10.38 -4.49 12.33
N LYS A 146 11.17 -5.57 12.48
CA LYS A 146 12.58 -5.56 12.06
C LYS A 146 12.69 -5.33 10.56
N GLU A 147 11.87 -6.02 9.76
CA GLU A 147 11.84 -5.84 8.30
C GLU A 147 11.48 -4.40 7.91
N ALA A 148 10.46 -3.83 8.55
CA ALA A 148 10.04 -2.45 8.33
C ALA A 148 11.17 -1.45 8.65
N LEU A 149 11.81 -1.62 9.81
CA LEU A 149 12.83 -0.70 10.31
C LEU A 149 14.18 -0.81 9.57
N VAL A 150 14.48 -1.94 8.92
CA VAL A 150 15.69 -2.08 8.09
C VAL A 150 15.71 -1.08 6.94
N LEU A 151 14.55 -0.77 6.36
CA LEU A 151 14.46 0.17 5.23
C LEU A 151 14.36 1.64 5.67
N GLN A 152 14.04 1.90 6.94
CA GLN A 152 13.80 3.25 7.46
C GLN A 152 14.95 4.24 7.17
N PRO A 153 16.24 3.91 7.40
CA PRO A 153 17.33 4.86 7.12
C PRO A 153 17.41 5.29 5.65
N LYS A 154 17.09 4.38 4.73
CA LYS A 154 17.08 4.68 3.29
C LYS A 154 15.88 5.55 2.93
N ILE A 155 14.71 5.21 3.45
CA ILE A 155 13.47 5.97 3.28
C ILE A 155 13.68 7.42 3.77
N GLU A 156 14.22 7.61 4.97
CA GLU A 156 14.50 8.94 5.51
C GLU A 156 15.50 9.73 4.67
N LYS A 157 16.56 9.08 4.17
CA LYS A 157 17.53 9.73 3.29
C LYS A 157 16.89 10.27 2.01
N ILE A 158 15.93 9.53 1.43
CA ILE A 158 15.17 10.00 0.26
C ILE A 158 14.27 11.16 0.67
N ILE A 159 13.43 10.95 1.70
CA ILE A 159 12.47 11.93 2.20
C ILE A 159 13.14 13.27 2.54
N MET A 160 14.27 13.26 3.23
CA MET A 160 14.98 14.47 3.64
C MET A 160 15.47 15.30 2.44
N LYS A 161 15.77 14.64 1.32
CA LYS A 161 16.20 15.29 0.06
C LYS A 161 15.04 15.67 -0.85
N THR A 162 13.84 15.18 -0.61
CA THR A 162 12.66 15.52 -1.41
C THR A 162 12.23 16.95 -1.11
N ASP A 163 12.22 17.80 -2.14
CA ASP A 163 11.66 19.14 -2.05
C ASP A 163 10.14 19.08 -1.85
N SER A 164 9.63 19.86 -0.91
CA SER A 164 8.21 20.01 -0.65
C SER A 164 7.94 21.49 -0.40
N PRO A 165 7.59 22.25 -1.46
CA PRO A 165 7.29 23.68 -1.34
C PRO A 165 6.14 23.97 -0.36
N LEU A 166 5.21 23.02 -0.20
CA LEU A 166 4.07 23.12 0.72
C LEU A 166 4.39 22.62 2.13
N ASN A 167 5.60 22.12 2.38
CA ASN A 167 6.02 21.52 3.65
C ASN A 167 5.02 20.46 4.16
N ASP A 168 4.53 19.62 3.24
CA ASP A 168 3.48 18.62 3.45
C ASP A 168 4.02 17.21 3.79
N ILE A 169 5.34 17.03 3.77
CA ILE A 169 5.99 15.78 4.17
C ILE A 169 5.95 15.65 5.68
N GLU A 170 5.14 14.72 6.19
CA GLU A 170 4.89 14.55 7.61
C GLU A 170 6.06 13.87 8.34
N CYS A 171 6.77 12.95 7.70
CA CYS A 171 7.86 12.24 8.35
C CYS A 171 9.02 13.15 8.77
N LYS A 172 9.24 14.27 8.06
CA LYS A 172 10.23 15.30 8.43
C LYS A 172 9.90 15.99 9.75
N LYS A 173 8.63 15.96 10.17
CA LYS A 173 8.11 16.66 11.36
C LYS A 173 8.16 15.78 12.62
N LEU A 174 8.49 14.50 12.48
CA LEU A 174 8.57 13.54 13.57
C LEU A 174 10.04 13.34 13.98
N ILE A 175 10.34 13.52 15.27
CA ILE A 175 11.70 13.41 15.85
C ILE A 175 11.73 12.27 16.85
#